data_AF-A0A7K4MIT8-F1
#
_entry.id   AF-A0A7K4MIT8-F1
#
_cell.length_a   1.000
_cell.length_b   1.000
_cell.length_c   1.000
_cell.angle_alpha   90.00
_cell.angle_beta   90.00
_cell.angle_gamma   90.00
#
_symmetry.space_group_name_H-M   'P 1'
#
loop_
_entity.id
_entity.type
_entity.pdbx_description
1 polymer ?
#
loop_
_entity_poly.entity_id
_entity_poly.type
_entity_poly.pdbx_seq_one_letter_code
_entity_poly.pdbx_strand_id
1 'polypeptide(L)' 'MKQDSCRTCGAGLEVMKKCNVCSQANQFFCHNCGYEGEEQIHFQCMLISCNHALLGA' A
#
# COMPACT_ATOMS: atom_id res chain seq x y z
N MET A 1 1.79 -4.97 6.64
CA MET A 1 2.55 -6.10 6.06
C MET A 1 3.80 -5.53 5.42
N LYS A 2 4.99 -5.88 5.91
CA LYS A 2 6.26 -5.40 5.33
C LYS A 2 6.74 -6.48 4.35
N GLN A 3 6.65 -6.19 3.07
CA GLN A 3 7.16 -7.07 2.02
C GLN A 3 8.35 -6.37 1.41
N ASP A 4 9.54 -6.64 1.95
CA ASP A 4 10.78 -5.98 1.53
C ASP A 4 11.33 -6.54 0.20
N SER A 5 10.81 -7.69 -0.25
CA SER A 5 11.32 -8.41 -1.42
C SER A 5 10.21 -9.03 -2.24
N CYS A 6 10.41 -9.08 -3.56
CA CYS A 6 9.52 -9.70 -4.51
C CYS A 6 9.46 -11.21 -4.25
N ARG A 7 8.24 -11.78 -4.15
CA ARG A 7 8.06 -13.22 -3.96
C ARG A 7 8.47 -14.05 -5.18
N THR A 8 8.48 -13.44 -6.37
CA THR A 8 8.79 -14.13 -7.62
C THR A 8 10.29 -14.26 -7.85
N CYS A 9 11.06 -13.19 -7.62
CA CYS A 9 12.48 -13.14 -7.97
C CYS A 9 13.42 -12.78 -6.82
N GLY A 10 12.90 -12.49 -5.62
CA GLY A 10 13.69 -12.10 -4.45
C GLY A 10 14.29 -10.69 -4.51
N ALA A 11 14.14 -9.96 -5.63
CA ALA A 11 14.63 -8.59 -5.76
C ALA A 11 13.89 -7.62 -4.82
N GLY A 12 14.53 -6.49 -4.50
CA GLY A 12 13.91 -5.43 -3.71
C GLY A 12 12.64 -4.88 -4.38
N LEU A 13 11.66 -4.52 -3.54
CA LEU A 13 10.43 -3.87 -3.99
C LEU A 13 10.53 -2.36 -3.79
N GLU A 14 10.15 -1.59 -4.81
CA GLU A 14 10.03 -0.13 -4.74
C GLU A 14 8.61 0.27 -4.30
N VAL A 15 8.50 1.33 -3.51
CA VAL A 15 7.20 1.88 -3.09
C VAL A 15 6.60 2.70 -4.23
N MET A 16 5.50 2.23 -4.82
CA MET A 16 4.76 2.98 -5.85
C MET A 16 3.78 3.98 -5.25
N LYS A 17 3.03 3.55 -4.23
CA LYS A 17 2.02 4.40 -3.57
C LYS A 17 2.14 4.31 -2.06
N LYS A 18 1.69 5.40 -1.43
CA LYS A 18 1.57 5.55 0.01
C LYS A 18 0.11 5.83 0.35
N CYS A 19 -0.33 5.29 1.48
CA CYS A 19 -1.64 5.59 2.04
C CYS A 19 -1.74 7.09 2.35
N ASN A 20 -2.81 7.74 1.90
CA ASN A 20 -3.07 9.15 2.16
C ASN A 20 -3.39 9.49 3.63
N VAL A 21 -3.79 8.50 4.44
CA VAL A 21 -4.11 8.69 5.86
C VAL A 21 -2.86 8.61 6.74
N CYS A 22 -2.04 7.56 6.57
CA CYS A 22 -0.90 7.29 7.46
C CYS A 22 0.46 7.43 6.80
N SER A 23 0.51 7.76 5.50
CA SER A 23 1.75 7.89 4.70
C SER A 23 2.62 6.63 4.61
N GLN A 24 2.15 5.48 5.10
CA GLN A 24 2.86 4.21 4.95
C GLN A 24 2.66 3.65 3.54
N ALA A 25 3.65 2.91 3.05
CA ALA A 25 3.57 2.25 1.75
C ALA A 25 2.36 1.31 1.68
N ASN A 26 1.63 1.39 0.57
CA ASN A 26 0.42 0.60 0.36
C ASN A 26 0.39 -0.10 -1.01
N GLN A 27 1.32 0.24 -1.90
CA GLN A 27 1.54 -0.48 -3.17
C GLN A 27 3.05 -0.56 -3.47
N PHE A 28 3.48 -1.68 -4.04
CA PHE A 28 4.89 -1.98 -4.30
C PHE A 28 5.12 -2.50 -5.72
N PHE A 29 6.31 -2.27 -6.29
CA PHE A 29 6.70 -2.72 -7.63
C PHE A 29 8.07 -3.39 -7.66
N CYS A 30 8.18 -4.42 -8.49
CA CYS A 30 9.42 -5.13 -8.79
C CYS A 30 9.94 -4.72 -10.17
N HIS A 31 10.99 -3.89 -10.23
CA HIS A 31 11.63 -3.51 -11.50
C HIS A 31 12.25 -4.70 -12.25
N ASN A 32 12.68 -5.73 -11.52
CA ASN A 32 13.35 -6.89 -12.14
C ASN A 32 12.39 -7.81 -12.90
N CYS A 33 11.14 -7.90 -12.43
CA CYS A 33 10.17 -8.86 -12.90
C CYS A 33 8.91 -8.22 -13.48
N GLY A 34 8.81 -6.89 -13.41
CA GLY A 34 7.63 -6.12 -13.82
C GLY A 34 6.40 -6.38 -12.97
N TYR A 35 6.56 -7.04 -11.80
CA TYR A 35 5.43 -7.34 -10.92
C TYR A 35 4.97 -6.07 -10.22
N GLU A 36 3.72 -5.72 -10.47
CA GLU A 36 2.98 -4.70 -9.73
C GLU A 36 2.15 -5.37 -8.63
N GLY A 37 2.46 -5.03 -7.39
CA GLY A 37 1.66 -5.45 -6.24
C GLY A 37 0.32 -4.70 -6.22
N GLU A 38 -0.72 -5.39 -5.78
CA GLU A 38 -2.03 -4.77 -5.59
C GLU A 38 -1.97 -3.66 -4.53
N GLU A 39 -2.76 -2.61 -4.74
CA GLU A 39 -2.93 -1.55 -3.75
C GLU A 39 -3.66 -2.10 -2.52
N GLN A 40 -2.99 -2.09 -1.37
CA GLN A 40 -3.54 -2.55 -0.11
C GLN A 40 -4.12 -1.37 0.67
N ILE A 41 -5.27 -1.58 1.32
CA ILE A 41 -5.83 -0.59 2.24
C ILE A 41 -5.48 -1.02 3.66
N HIS A 42 -4.84 -0.13 4.43
CA HIS A 42 -4.64 -0.41 5.85
C HIS A 42 -5.99 -0.38 6.55
N PHE A 43 -6.40 -1.48 7.17
CA PHE A 43 -7.70 -1.62 7.81
C PHE A 43 -8.00 -0.47 8.80
N GLN A 44 -7.00 -0.06 9.59
CA GLN A 44 -7.14 1.06 10.51
C GLN A 44 -7.33 2.42 9.79
N CYS A 45 -6.73 2.61 8.62
CA CYS A 45 -6.92 3.82 7.82
C CYS A 45 -8.28 3.84 7.11
N MET A 46 -8.81 2.68 6.72
CA MET A 46 -10.16 2.56 6.16
C MET A 46 -11.22 3.11 7.12
N LEU A 47 -11.12 2.75 8.41
CA LEU A 47 -12.05 3.23 9.45
C LEU A 47 -12.00 4.75 9.63
N ILE A 48 -10.80 5.36 9.49
CA ILE A 48 -10.62 6.81 9.60
C ILE A 48 -11.25 7.52 8.39
N SER A 49 -11.02 7.01 7.17
CA SER A 49 -11.64 7.56 5.95
C SER A 49 -13.16 7.49 5.99
N CYS A 50 -13.73 6.39 6.50
CA CYS A 50 -15.18 6.25 6.64
C CYS A 50 -15.77 7.19 7.71
N ASN A 51 -15.07 7.41 8.83
CA ASN A 51 -15.51 8.38 9.84
C ASN A 51 -15.46 9.82 9.32
N HIS A 52 -14.49 10.16 8.47
CA HIS A 52 -14.44 11.49 7.86
C HIS A 52 -15.59 11.72 6.87
N ALA A 53 -16.13 10.67 6.25
CA ALA A 53 -17.32 10.75 5.39
C ALA A 53 -18.62 10.90 6.19
N LEU A 54 -18.68 10.39 7.43
CA LEU A 54 -19.88 10.44 8.28
C LEU A 54 -20.00 11.71 9.14
N LEU A 55 -18.92 12.47 9.34
CA LEU A 55 -18.92 13.73 10.09
C LEU A 55 -19.11 14.97 9.19
N GLY A 56 -19.38 14.78 7.90
CA GLY A 56 -19.57 15.83 6.90
C GLY A 56 -20.97 15.87 6.29
N ALA A 57 -22.00 15.45 7.02
CA ALA A 57 -23.41 15.55 6.63
C ALA A 57 -24.21 16.40 7.63
#